data_AF-A0A3A4V0S6-F1
#
_entry.id   AF-A0A3A4V0S6-F1
#
_cell.length_a   1.000
_cell.length_b   1.000
_cell.length_c   1.000
_cell.angle_alpha   90.00
_cell.angle_beta   90.00
_cell.angle_gamma   90.00
#
_symmetry.space_group_name_H-M   'P 1'
#
loop_
_entity.id
_entity.type
_entity.pdbx_description
1 polymer ?
#
loop_
_entity_poly.entity_id
_entity_poly.type
_entity_poly.pdbx_seq_one_letter_code
_entity_poly.pdbx_strand_id
1 'polypeptide(L)'
;MPLIKSAIKKLRQDRKKEKIRDQFRKELDKSVKKANKEKKADLVKKAISLVDKAVKKNIIHKNKGARIKSGLSKLAKPTASEAKKEIPKQKIVAQAKTSKAKSSKAKSPKIKTTKSKNHK
;
A
#
# COMPACT_ATOMS: atom_id res chain seq x y z
N MET A 1 3.23 -40.75 8.05
CA MET A 1 3.84 -39.94 9.13
C MET A 1 5.27 -39.60 8.73
N PRO A 2 5.82 -38.44 9.14
CA PRO A 2 7.22 -38.12 8.90
C PRO A 2 8.13 -39.04 9.73
N LEU A 3 9.09 -39.69 9.07
CA LEU A 3 10.02 -40.65 9.69
C LEU A 3 11.31 -39.98 10.19
N ILE A 4 11.80 -38.96 9.50
CA ILE A 4 13.06 -38.27 9.80
C ILE A 4 12.79 -37.02 10.66
N LYS A 5 13.70 -36.68 11.57
CA LYS A 5 13.59 -35.49 12.47
C LYS A 5 13.31 -34.19 11.70
N SER A 6 13.92 -33.99 10.54
CA SER A 6 13.70 -32.83 9.67
C SER A 6 12.28 -32.78 9.12
N ALA A 7 11.72 -33.93 8.72
CA ALA A 7 10.35 -34.04 8.24
C ALA A 7 9.33 -33.76 9.36
N ILE A 8 9.58 -34.23 10.58
CA ILE A 8 8.74 -33.93 11.76
C ILE A 8 8.75 -32.41 12.05
N LYS A 9 9.92 -31.76 11.93
CA LYS A 9 10.03 -30.29 12.07
C LYS A 9 9.25 -29.55 10.98
N LYS A 10 9.40 -29.97 9.72
CA LYS A 10 8.68 -29.38 8.58
C LYS A 10 7.16 -29.48 8.76
N LEU A 11 6.63 -30.64 9.13
CA LEU A 11 5.20 -30.85 9.39
C LEU A 11 4.66 -29.92 10.48
N ARG A 12 5.41 -29.72 11.58
CA ARG A 12 5.02 -28.78 12.65
C ARG A 12 4.96 -27.33 12.15
N GLN A 13 5.92 -26.92 11.31
CA GLN A 13 5.96 -25.57 10.73
C GLN A 13 4.84 -25.35 9.71
N ASP A 14 4.61 -26.33 8.84
CA ASP A 14 3.60 -26.25 7.80
C ASP A 14 2.20 -26.14 8.41
N ARG A 15 1.87 -26.93 9.44
CA ARG A 15 0.60 -26.79 10.18
C ARG A 15 0.37 -25.39 10.75
N LYS A 16 1.43 -24.73 11.25
CA LYS A 16 1.33 -23.35 11.76
C LYS A 16 1.11 -22.35 10.62
N LYS A 17 1.87 -22.48 9.53
CA LYS A 17 1.75 -21.60 8.35
C LYS A 17 0.41 -21.76 7.64
N GLU A 18 -0.10 -22.99 7.56
CA GLU A 18 -1.37 -23.34 6.94
C GLU A 18 -2.54 -22.65 7.63
N LYS A 19 -2.63 -22.74 8.96
CA LYS A 19 -3.69 -22.04 9.74
C LYS A 19 -3.75 -20.53 9.43
N ILE A 20 -2.59 -19.88 9.40
CA ILE A 20 -2.49 -18.44 9.10
C ILE A 20 -2.88 -18.15 7.64
N ARG A 21 -2.43 -18.98 6.70
CA ARG A 21 -2.78 -18.86 5.28
C ARG A 21 -4.26 -19.06 5.04
N ASP A 22 -4.89 -20.00 5.71
CA ASP A 22 -6.31 -20.30 5.55
C ASP A 22 -7.19 -19.20 6.10
N GLN A 23 -6.83 -18.64 7.27
CA GLN A 23 -7.51 -17.45 7.79
C GLN A 23 -7.44 -16.30 6.79
N PHE A 24 -6.26 -16.03 6.23
CA PHE A 24 -6.06 -14.96 5.26
C PHE A 24 -6.78 -15.22 3.92
N ARG A 25 -6.81 -16.47 3.43
CA ARG A 25 -7.58 -16.87 2.24
C ARG A 25 -9.08 -16.62 2.44
N LYS A 26 -9.62 -17.04 3.60
CA LYS A 26 -11.03 -16.82 3.95
C LYS A 26 -11.36 -15.32 4.04
N GLU A 27 -10.47 -14.52 4.62
CA GLU A 27 -10.64 -13.07 4.69
C GLU A 27 -10.65 -12.42 3.29
N LEU A 28 -9.69 -12.81 2.43
CA LEU A 28 -9.62 -12.35 1.05
C LEU A 28 -10.90 -12.68 0.29
N ASP A 29 -11.36 -13.94 0.34
CA ASP A 29 -12.57 -14.39 -0.36
C ASP A 29 -13.81 -13.65 0.14
N LYS A 30 -13.93 -13.43 1.46
CA LYS A 30 -15.03 -12.64 2.05
C LYS A 30 -14.98 -11.19 1.55
N SER A 31 -13.81 -10.57 1.54
CA SER A 31 -13.64 -9.19 1.10
C SER A 31 -13.99 -9.02 -0.38
N VAL A 32 -13.49 -9.90 -1.25
CA VAL A 32 -13.80 -9.88 -2.69
C VAL A 32 -15.29 -10.12 -2.94
N LYS A 33 -15.91 -11.08 -2.24
CA LYS A 33 -17.37 -11.31 -2.34
C LYS A 33 -18.18 -10.09 -1.90
N LYS A 34 -17.79 -9.44 -0.79
CA LYS A 34 -18.46 -8.22 -0.30
C LYS A 34 -18.31 -7.06 -1.29
N ALA A 35 -17.11 -6.83 -1.81
CA ALA A 35 -16.86 -5.79 -2.80
C ALA A 35 -17.69 -5.99 -4.08
N ASN A 36 -17.85 -7.23 -4.54
CA ASN A 36 -18.68 -7.54 -5.71
C ASN A 36 -20.18 -7.32 -5.47
N LYS A 37 -20.68 -7.57 -4.25
CA LYS A 37 -22.09 -7.40 -3.89
C LYS A 37 -22.46 -5.94 -3.69
N GLU A 38 -21.73 -5.24 -2.82
CA GLU A 38 -22.09 -3.88 -2.40
C GLU A 38 -21.59 -2.79 -3.36
N LYS A 39 -20.52 -3.07 -4.14
CA LYS A 39 -19.91 -2.14 -5.11
C LYS A 39 -19.54 -0.76 -4.56
N LYS A 40 -19.41 -0.63 -3.23
CA LYS A 40 -18.96 0.61 -2.56
C LYS A 40 -17.47 0.85 -2.77
N ALA A 41 -17.08 2.09 -3.05
CA ALA A 41 -15.70 2.48 -3.32
C ALA A 41 -14.72 2.05 -2.21
N ASP A 42 -15.10 2.24 -0.94
CA ASP A 42 -14.24 1.90 0.20
C ASP A 42 -14.00 0.40 0.34
N LEU A 43 -15.02 -0.42 0.06
CA LEU A 43 -14.89 -1.87 0.11
C LEU A 43 -14.01 -2.38 -1.03
N VAL A 44 -14.12 -1.78 -2.22
CA VAL A 44 -13.26 -2.08 -3.35
C VAL A 44 -11.81 -1.72 -3.04
N LYS A 45 -11.54 -0.53 -2.49
CA LYS A 45 -10.18 -0.11 -2.07
C LYS A 45 -9.58 -1.07 -1.04
N LYS A 46 -10.37 -1.47 -0.03
CA LYS A 46 -9.95 -2.46 0.98
C LYS A 46 -9.66 -3.83 0.36
N ALA A 47 -10.51 -4.30 -0.55
CA ALA A 47 -10.31 -5.57 -1.25
C ALA A 47 -9.03 -5.58 -2.11
N ILE A 48 -8.78 -4.51 -2.88
CA ILE A 48 -7.55 -4.37 -3.69
C ILE A 48 -6.30 -4.41 -2.78
N SER A 49 -6.33 -3.69 -1.67
CA SER A 49 -5.22 -3.68 -0.70
C SER A 49 -4.94 -5.08 -0.11
N LEU A 50 -5.98 -5.86 0.16
CA LEU A 50 -5.84 -7.24 0.64
C LEU A 50 -5.29 -8.16 -0.45
N VAL A 51 -5.72 -8.00 -1.70
CA VAL A 51 -5.20 -8.76 -2.85
C VAL A 51 -3.71 -8.51 -3.03
N ASP A 52 -3.25 -7.27 -2.95
CA ASP A 52 -1.83 -6.95 -3.09
C ASP A 52 -0.98 -7.53 -1.94
N LYS A 53 -1.49 -7.49 -0.71
CA LYS A 53 -0.87 -8.19 0.44
C LYS A 53 -0.80 -9.70 0.21
N ALA A 54 -1.82 -10.28 -0.41
CA ALA A 54 -1.86 -11.71 -0.73
C ALA A 54 -0.79 -12.11 -1.76
N VAL A 55 -0.59 -11.28 -2.79
CA VAL A 55 0.46 -11.47 -3.80
C VAL A 55 1.84 -11.34 -3.15
N LYS A 56 2.08 -10.29 -2.34
CA LYS A 56 3.36 -10.09 -1.65
C LYS A 56 3.72 -11.25 -0.71
N LYS A 57 2.73 -11.86 -0.07
CA LYS A 57 2.90 -13.04 0.80
C LYS A 57 2.93 -14.37 0.04
N ASN A 58 2.91 -14.35 -1.30
CA ASN A 58 2.84 -15.53 -2.16
C ASN A 58 1.68 -16.48 -1.80
N ILE A 59 0.56 -15.95 -1.33
CA ILE A 59 -0.66 -16.72 -1.04
C ILE A 59 -1.45 -16.95 -2.33
N ILE A 60 -1.41 -15.97 -3.24
CA ILE A 60 -1.95 -16.07 -4.60
C ILE A 60 -0.87 -15.70 -5.62
N HIS A 61 -0.92 -16.32 -6.79
CA HIS A 61 -0.02 -15.99 -7.88
C HIS A 61 -0.28 -14.58 -8.43
N LYS A 62 0.77 -13.91 -8.93
CA LYS A 62 0.72 -12.56 -9.51
C LYS A 62 -0.39 -12.41 -10.57
N ASN A 63 -0.54 -13.39 -11.46
CA ASN A 63 -1.56 -13.35 -12.51
C ASN A 63 -2.98 -13.47 -11.93
N LYS A 64 -3.16 -14.26 -10.87
CA LYS A 64 -4.45 -14.37 -10.17
C LYS A 64 -4.80 -13.05 -9.47
N GLY A 65 -3.83 -12.42 -8.82
CA GLY A 65 -4.00 -11.10 -8.22
C GLY A 65 -4.37 -10.03 -9.27
N ALA A 66 -3.64 -9.99 -10.39
CA ALA A 66 -3.93 -9.09 -11.50
C ALA A 66 -5.34 -9.31 -12.07
N ARG A 67 -5.75 -10.57 -12.26
CA ARG A 67 -7.12 -10.91 -12.70
C ARG A 67 -8.17 -10.36 -11.74
N ILE A 68 -8.02 -10.60 -10.44
CA ILE A 68 -8.95 -10.11 -9.42
C ILE A 68 -9.02 -8.58 -9.42
N LYS A 69 -7.87 -7.89 -9.47
CA LYS A 69 -7.82 -6.42 -9.55
C LYS A 69 -8.53 -5.89 -10.78
N SER A 70 -8.28 -6.48 -11.96
CA SER A 70 -8.94 -6.08 -13.20
C SER A 70 -10.47 -6.23 -13.15
N GLY A 71 -10.97 -7.26 -12.45
CA GLY A 71 -12.40 -7.43 -12.20
C GLY A 71 -12.99 -6.36 -11.27
N LEU A 72 -12.30 -6.06 -10.17
CA LEU A 72 -12.72 -5.05 -9.19
C LEU A 72 -12.71 -3.62 -9.76
N SER A 73 -11.70 -3.28 -10.57
CA SER A 73 -11.61 -1.96 -11.20
C SER A 73 -12.78 -1.67 -12.14
N LYS A 74 -13.36 -2.68 -12.79
CA LYS A 74 -14.54 -2.53 -13.65
C LYS A 74 -15.82 -2.19 -12.87
N LEU A 75 -15.86 -2.56 -11.58
CA LEU A 75 -17.00 -2.28 -10.70
C LEU A 75 -16.91 -0.88 -10.09
N ALA A 76 -15.69 -0.38 -9.87
CA ALA A 76 -15.43 0.97 -9.37
C ALA A 76 -15.51 2.03 -10.48
N LYS A 77 -16.51 1.96 -11.37
CA LYS A 77 -16.78 3.08 -12.26
C LYS A 77 -17.08 4.29 -11.39
N PRO A 78 -16.46 5.45 -11.64
CA PRO A 78 -16.72 6.64 -10.85
C PRO A 78 -18.19 6.99 -11.02
N THR A 79 -18.97 6.90 -9.95
CA THR A 79 -20.18 7.71 -9.84
C THR A 79 -19.70 9.14 -9.97
N ALA A 80 -20.13 9.83 -11.03
CA ALA A 80 -19.74 11.21 -11.37
C ALA A 80 -20.13 12.26 -10.31
N SER A 81 -20.47 11.85 -9.09
CA SER A 81 -20.99 12.67 -8.00
C SER A 81 -19.96 13.08 -6.93
N GLU A 82 -18.72 12.57 -6.94
CA GLU A 82 -17.72 12.90 -5.91
C GLU A 82 -16.51 13.72 -6.42
N ALA A 83 -16.39 13.97 -7.73
CA ALA A 83 -15.28 14.70 -8.32
C ALA A 83 -15.33 16.24 -8.17
N LYS A 84 -16.18 16.79 -7.29
CA LYS A 84 -16.35 18.25 -7.11
C LYS A 84 -16.05 18.80 -5.72
N LYS A 85 -15.57 18.01 -4.76
CA LYS A 85 -15.08 18.56 -3.49
C LYS A 85 -13.57 18.41 -3.43
N GLU A 86 -12.91 19.52 -3.15
CA GLU A 86 -11.47 19.67 -2.86
C GLU A 86 -10.57 20.10 -4.03
N ILE A 87 -10.79 21.33 -4.49
CA ILE A 87 -9.68 22.19 -4.91
C ILE A 87 -9.49 23.25 -3.81
N PRO A 88 -8.53 23.12 -2.89
CA PRO A 88 -8.15 24.23 -2.03
C PRO A 88 -7.20 25.17 -2.78
N LYS A 89 -7.77 26.09 -3.56
CA LYS A 89 -7.13 27.40 -3.83
C LYS A 89 -7.65 28.35 -2.76
N GLN A 90 -6.79 28.81 -1.85
CA GLN A 90 -6.79 30.16 -1.25
C GLN A 90 -5.87 30.21 -0.02
N LYS A 91 -4.74 30.91 -0.17
CA LYS A 91 -4.26 32.01 0.70
C LYS A 91 -2.80 32.33 0.37
N ILE A 92 -2.63 33.20 -0.62
CA ILE A 92 -1.51 34.13 -0.68
C ILE A 92 -2.14 35.50 -0.40
N VAL A 93 -1.35 36.37 0.23
CA VAL A 93 -1.49 37.83 0.44
C VAL A 93 -2.10 38.33 1.77
N ALA A 94 -1.23 39.09 2.45
CA ALA A 94 -1.46 40.20 3.38
C ALA A 94 -1.84 39.92 4.85
N GLN A 95 -0.86 40.03 5.75
CA GLN A 95 -0.78 41.16 6.67
C GLN A 95 0.64 41.33 7.22
N ALA A 96 1.13 42.55 7.15
CA ALA A 96 2.47 42.98 7.54
C ALA A 96 2.44 43.75 8.88
N LYS A 97 3.62 43.82 9.53
CA LYS A 97 4.01 44.72 10.66
C LYS A 97 3.46 44.26 12.02
N THR A 98 4.27 43.85 13.01
CA THR A 98 5.17 44.64 13.88
C THR A 98 6.17 43.67 14.60
N SER A 99 7.49 43.89 14.53
CA SER A 99 8.37 44.61 15.46
C SER A 99 9.18 43.71 16.44
N LYS A 100 10.52 43.90 16.38
CA LYS A 100 11.55 43.74 17.42
C LYS A 100 12.04 42.34 17.87
N ALA A 101 13.29 42.09 17.42
CA ALA A 101 14.50 41.88 18.25
C ALA A 101 15.10 40.46 18.41
N LYS A 102 16.32 40.33 17.84
CA LYS A 102 17.55 39.69 18.38
C LYS A 102 17.44 38.17 18.72
N SER A 103 18.19 37.24 18.12
CA SER A 103 19.66 37.22 18.06
C SER A 103 20.18 35.98 17.29
N SER A 104 21.27 36.18 16.53
CA SER A 104 22.39 35.26 16.29
C SER A 104 22.16 33.76 15.99
N LYS A 105 22.47 33.31 14.77
CA LYS A 105 23.80 32.76 14.39
C LYS A 105 23.80 32.38 12.91
N ALA A 106 24.77 32.92 12.18
CA ALA A 106 25.05 32.61 10.79
C ALA A 106 25.65 31.21 10.61
N LYS A 107 25.25 30.50 9.54
CA LYS A 107 26.13 30.02 8.45
C LYS A 107 25.43 28.94 7.60
N SER A 108 25.21 29.26 6.34
CA SER A 108 25.22 28.35 5.20
C SER A 108 26.02 29.06 4.09
N PRO A 109 26.39 28.45 2.94
CA PRO A 109 26.53 27.04 2.57
C PRO A 109 27.94 26.75 1.98
N LYS A 110 28.31 25.50 1.70
CA LYS A 110 29.34 25.22 0.67
C LYS A 110 29.10 23.88 -0.02
N ILE A 111 28.58 24.02 -1.24
CA ILE A 111 28.54 23.03 -2.30
C ILE A 111 29.98 22.53 -2.56
N LYS A 112 30.19 21.21 -2.56
CA LYS A 112 31.36 20.60 -3.18
C LYS A 112 30.90 19.50 -4.12
N THR A 113 30.99 19.80 -5.41
CA THR A 113 31.04 18.85 -6.51
C THR A 113 32.30 18.00 -6.36
N THR A 114 32.19 16.67 -6.50
CA THR A 114 33.36 15.81 -6.74
C THR A 114 33.18 15.07 -8.06
N LYS A 115 34.26 15.18 -8.83
CA LYS A 115 34.38 14.88 -10.26
C LYS A 115 34.31 13.39 -10.55
N SER A 116 33.74 13.10 -11.72
CA SER A 116 34.02 11.95 -12.57
C SER A 116 35.50 11.56 -12.58
N LYS A 117 35.78 10.26 -12.40
CA LYS A 117 36.99 9.62 -12.90
C LYS A 117 36.64 8.18 -13.30
N ASN A 118 36.48 7.98 -14.60
CA ASN A 118 36.59 6.68 -15.25
C ASN A 118 37.99 6.13 -15.02
N HIS A 119 38.11 4.85 -14.66
CA HIS A 119 39.30 4.07 -14.95
C HIS A 119 38.89 2.72 -15.57
N LYS A 120 39.56 2.48 -16.70
CA LYS A 120 39.78 1.24 -17.48
C LYS A 120 39.47 -0.07 -16.78
#